data_AF-A0A9N9AI19-F1
#
_entry.id   AF-A0A9N9AI19-F1
#
_cell.length_a   1.000
_cell.length_b   1.000
_cell.length_c   1.000
_cell.angle_alpha   90.00
_cell.angle_beta   90.00
_cell.angle_gamma   90.00
#
_symmetry.space_group_name_H-M   'P 1'
#
loop_
_entity.id
_entity.type
_entity.pdbx_description
1 polymer ?
#
loop_
_entity_poly.entity_id
_entity_poly.type
_entity_poly.pdbx_seq_one_letter_code
_entity_poly.pdbx_strand_id
1 'polypeptide(L)'
;MSWQKISGALTQLAVGRGNNVWGVNAQDDIYQYNNGWNQIDGKAVNIGVGADGTVWCVNRKDEIYARVNNNWIKIDGALVQISVGDKHHVWGVNRQDQIYYRTNGDVNGDWVQVPGGLTNVSVAADGAVWGVNRNKDIYRWNGANWDHIDGKLKQIYTSGASFVVGVNDNDEIYQYRNGTWFKWDGRLKDVSISVDGILWGVNSANEIYTRQDGGFGGPAFK
;
A
#
# COMPACT_ATOMS: atom_id res chain seq x y z
N MET A 1 0.78 -20.78 -10.99
CA MET A 1 1.64 -19.61 -11.31
C MET A 1 2.51 -19.33 -10.09
N SER A 2 3.79 -19.00 -10.28
CA SER A 2 4.77 -18.86 -9.20
C SER A 2 5.26 -17.42 -9.07
N TRP A 3 5.70 -17.05 -7.87
CA TRP A 3 6.43 -15.81 -7.64
C TRP A 3 7.71 -15.75 -8.48
N GLN A 4 7.98 -14.59 -9.06
CA GLN A 4 9.22 -14.27 -9.75
C GLN A 4 10.06 -13.35 -8.89
N LYS A 5 11.31 -13.73 -8.61
CA LYS A 5 12.25 -12.89 -7.87
C LYS A 5 12.78 -11.78 -8.76
N ILE A 6 12.78 -10.56 -8.26
CA ILE A 6 13.35 -9.38 -8.91
C ILE A 6 14.62 -8.98 -8.16
N SER A 7 15.67 -8.60 -8.88
CA SER A 7 16.93 -8.14 -8.27
C SER A 7 16.73 -6.84 -7.49
N GLY A 8 17.54 -6.65 -6.45
CA GLY A 8 17.44 -5.51 -5.53
C GLY A 8 16.97 -5.95 -4.15
N ALA A 9 16.93 -4.98 -3.22
CA ALA A 9 16.46 -5.19 -1.87
C ALA A 9 15.64 -3.97 -1.39
N LEU A 10 14.41 -4.22 -0.94
CA LEU A 10 13.49 -3.19 -0.46
C LEU A 10 12.86 -3.62 0.86
N THR A 11 12.55 -2.65 1.71
CA THR A 11 11.86 -2.88 2.99
C THR A 11 10.35 -2.70 2.87
N GLN A 12 9.90 -1.90 1.90
CA GLN A 12 8.49 -1.66 1.58
C GLN A 12 8.36 -1.24 0.11
N LEU A 13 7.24 -1.59 -0.54
CA LEU A 13 6.93 -1.13 -1.89
C LEU A 13 5.44 -0.84 -2.09
N ALA A 14 5.13 -0.12 -3.17
CA ALA A 14 3.79 0.09 -3.66
C ALA A 14 3.77 -0.02 -5.19
N VAL A 15 2.70 -0.56 -5.74
CA VAL A 15 2.47 -0.65 -7.19
C VAL A 15 1.20 0.12 -7.58
N GLY A 16 1.36 1.02 -8.55
CA GLY A 16 0.27 1.74 -9.20
C GLY A 16 -0.32 0.90 -10.32
N ARG A 17 -0.67 1.49 -11.46
CA ARG A 17 -1.11 0.73 -12.66
C ARG A 17 0.09 0.14 -13.41
N GLY A 18 -0.06 -1.07 -13.95
CA GLY A 18 1.01 -1.75 -14.69
C GLY A 18 2.21 -2.03 -13.79
N ASN A 19 3.41 -1.75 -14.31
CA ASN A 19 4.67 -1.92 -13.57
C ASN A 19 5.18 -0.61 -12.96
N ASN A 20 4.32 0.37 -12.69
CA ASN A 20 4.70 1.58 -11.96
C ASN A 20 4.89 1.24 -10.47
N VAL A 21 6.08 0.76 -10.13
CA VAL A 21 6.44 0.33 -8.77
C VAL A 21 7.39 1.33 -8.15
N TRP A 22 7.10 1.70 -6.91
CA TRP A 22 7.96 2.50 -6.07
C TRP A 22 8.30 1.72 -4.81
N GLY A 23 9.49 1.93 -4.27
CA GLY A 23 9.88 1.29 -3.03
C GLY A 23 10.99 2.02 -2.31
N VAL A 24 11.19 1.62 -1.06
CA VAL A 24 12.24 2.13 -0.20
C VAL A 24 13.09 0.99 0.35
N ASN A 25 14.39 1.22 0.56
CA ASN A 25 15.31 0.22 1.11
C ASN A 25 15.62 0.46 2.60
N ALA A 26 16.48 -0.38 3.18
CA ALA A 26 16.87 -0.28 4.59
C ALA A 26 17.72 0.97 4.93
N GLN A 27 18.25 1.65 3.92
CA GLN A 27 18.98 2.93 4.02
C GLN A 27 18.06 4.13 3.77
N ASP A 28 16.74 3.89 3.68
CA ASP A 28 15.68 4.82 3.34
C ASP A 28 15.81 5.43 1.93
N ASP A 29 16.65 4.87 1.05
CA ASP A 29 16.73 5.31 -0.34
C ASP A 29 15.45 4.95 -1.09
N ILE A 30 15.01 5.86 -1.96
CA ILE A 30 13.80 5.72 -2.77
C ILE A 30 14.19 5.17 -4.14
N TYR A 31 13.43 4.20 -4.65
CA TYR A 31 13.60 3.66 -5.99
C TYR A 31 12.28 3.63 -6.77
N GLN A 32 12.38 3.88 -8.07
CA GLN A 32 11.31 3.64 -9.05
C GLN A 32 11.73 2.54 -10.01
N TYR A 33 10.82 1.59 -10.27
CA TYR A 33 11.05 0.52 -11.24
C TYR A 33 10.71 1.00 -12.66
N ASN A 34 11.70 0.97 -13.55
CA ASN A 34 11.57 1.20 -14.98
C ASN A 34 12.59 0.33 -15.73
N ASN A 35 12.21 -0.91 -16.05
CA ASN A 35 13.09 -1.95 -16.60
C ASN A 35 14.35 -2.20 -15.75
N GLY A 36 14.24 -1.94 -14.44
CA GLY A 36 15.35 -1.87 -13.49
C GLY A 36 15.05 -0.84 -12.41
N TRP A 37 15.74 -0.94 -11.28
CA TRP A 37 15.59 0.02 -10.19
C TRP A 37 16.42 1.27 -10.45
N ASN A 38 15.75 2.41 -10.51
CA ASN A 38 16.39 3.72 -10.61
C ASN A 38 16.25 4.41 -9.25
N GLN A 39 17.39 4.81 -8.67
CA GLN A 39 17.36 5.57 -7.43
C GLN A 39 16.81 6.97 -7.69
N ILE A 40 15.94 7.41 -6.81
CA ILE A 40 15.33 8.74 -6.83
C ILE A 40 15.81 9.48 -5.59
N ASP A 41 16.27 10.72 -5.77
CA ASP A 41 16.74 11.55 -4.67
C ASP A 41 15.69 11.69 -3.56
N GLY A 42 16.14 11.70 -2.32
CA GLY A 42 15.29 11.78 -1.13
C GLY A 42 15.44 10.57 -0.21
N LYS A 43 14.78 10.64 0.94
CA LYS A 43 14.77 9.58 1.95
C LYS A 43 13.35 9.32 2.43
N ALA A 44 12.91 8.06 2.42
CA ALA A 44 11.59 7.67 2.90
C ALA A 44 11.61 6.27 3.53
N VAL A 45 10.67 6.01 4.44
CA VAL A 45 10.46 4.70 5.09
C VAL A 45 9.16 4.04 4.66
N ASN A 46 8.24 4.80 4.05
CA ASN A 46 7.04 4.27 3.44
C ASN A 46 6.66 5.16 2.24
N ILE A 47 6.26 4.52 1.14
CA ILE A 47 5.90 5.16 -0.12
C ILE A 47 4.61 4.54 -0.68
N GLY A 48 3.74 5.39 -1.23
CA GLY A 48 2.52 5.02 -1.93
C GLY A 48 2.53 5.57 -3.36
N VAL A 49 2.02 4.78 -4.30
CA VAL A 49 1.82 5.20 -5.70
C VAL A 49 0.42 4.80 -6.16
N GLY A 50 -0.32 5.78 -6.70
CA GLY A 50 -1.67 5.61 -7.21
C GLY A 50 -1.72 5.05 -8.64
N ALA A 51 -2.91 4.63 -9.05
CA ALA A 51 -3.17 4.12 -10.39
C ALA A 51 -2.93 5.18 -11.50
N ASP A 52 -3.03 6.47 -11.14
CA ASP A 52 -2.76 7.62 -12.02
C ASP A 52 -1.28 8.07 -11.99
N GLY A 53 -0.43 7.40 -11.20
CA GLY A 53 0.98 7.73 -11.04
C GLY A 53 1.27 8.79 -9.99
N THR A 54 0.28 9.25 -9.21
CA THR A 54 0.51 10.11 -8.05
C THR A 54 1.38 9.39 -7.02
N VAL A 55 2.41 10.04 -6.48
CA VAL A 55 3.34 9.43 -5.51
C VAL A 55 3.46 10.29 -4.27
N TRP A 56 3.35 9.66 -3.11
CA TRP A 56 3.58 10.28 -1.81
C TRP A 56 4.47 9.38 -0.96
N CYS A 57 5.24 9.96 -0.06
CA CYS A 57 6.05 9.21 0.89
C CYS A 57 6.13 9.90 2.25
N VAL A 58 6.59 9.14 3.23
CA VAL A 58 6.89 9.62 4.58
C VAL A 58 8.29 9.16 4.99
N ASN A 59 8.99 9.97 5.80
CA ASN A 59 10.37 9.68 6.23
C ASN A 59 10.47 9.32 7.73
N ARG A 60 11.67 9.02 8.23
CA ARG A 60 11.91 8.64 9.65
C ARG A 60 11.53 9.71 10.68
N LYS A 61 11.39 10.96 10.26
CA LYS A 61 10.94 12.08 11.09
C LYS A 61 9.42 12.27 11.04
N ASP A 62 8.71 11.32 10.41
CA ASP A 62 7.28 11.35 10.12
C ASP A 62 6.88 12.50 9.16
N GLU A 63 7.85 13.13 8.48
CA GLU A 63 7.58 14.21 7.53
C GLU A 63 6.98 13.63 6.24
N ILE A 64 6.00 14.34 5.68
CA ILE A 64 5.21 13.91 4.52
C ILE A 64 5.70 14.65 3.27
N TYR A 65 5.82 13.94 2.16
CA TYR A 65 6.20 14.52 0.87
C TYR A 65 5.30 14.02 -0.26
N ALA A 66 4.86 14.94 -1.11
CA ALA A 66 4.18 14.65 -2.37
C ALA A 66 5.15 14.87 -3.53
N ARG A 67 5.10 14.01 -4.56
CA ARG A 67 5.94 14.16 -5.76
C ARG A 67 5.20 14.98 -6.81
N VAL A 68 5.70 16.18 -7.12
CA VAL A 68 5.14 17.10 -8.11
C VAL A 68 6.22 17.51 -9.10
N ASN A 69 5.98 17.32 -10.41
CA ASN A 69 6.94 17.66 -11.47
C ASN A 69 8.37 17.15 -11.17
N ASN A 70 8.48 15.89 -10.74
CA ASN A 70 9.74 15.23 -10.32
C ASN A 70 10.45 15.80 -9.08
N ASN A 71 9.81 16.72 -8.35
CA ASN A 71 10.33 17.28 -7.11
C ASN A 71 9.50 16.80 -5.91
N TRP A 72 10.16 16.63 -4.77
CA TRP A 72 9.48 16.36 -3.50
C TRP A 72 9.06 17.68 -2.85
N ILE A 73 7.75 17.85 -2.65
CA ILE A 73 7.18 18.98 -1.94
C ILE A 73 6.79 18.50 -0.55
N LYS A 74 7.35 19.14 0.49
CA LYS A 74 6.99 18.85 1.88
C LYS A 74 5.55 19.30 2.13
N ILE A 75 4.78 18.44 2.78
CA ILE A 75 3.39 18.68 3.16
C ILE A 75 3.32 18.70 4.69
N ASP A 76 2.59 19.68 5.23
CA ASP A 76 2.42 19.80 6.68
C ASP A 76 1.64 18.60 7.26
N GLY A 77 1.96 18.26 8.50
CA GLY A 77 1.46 17.08 9.19
C GLY A 77 2.56 16.08 9.54
N ALA A 78 2.17 14.98 10.18
CA ALA A 78 3.07 13.90 10.55
C ALA A 78 2.37 12.54 10.37
N LEU A 79 2.96 11.67 9.54
CA LEU A 79 2.45 10.31 9.27
C LEU A 79 3.61 9.31 9.27
N VAL A 80 3.31 8.06 9.63
CA VAL A 80 4.26 6.93 9.58
C VAL A 80 3.99 5.97 8.44
N GLN A 81 2.78 6.02 7.87
CA GLN A 81 2.41 5.26 6.69
C GLN A 81 1.42 6.08 5.86
N ILE A 82 1.56 5.98 4.53
CA ILE A 82 0.73 6.65 3.55
C ILE A 82 0.31 5.68 2.45
N SER A 83 -0.90 5.86 1.92
CA SER A 83 -1.45 5.11 0.80
C SER A 83 -2.08 6.08 -0.19
N VAL A 84 -1.89 5.79 -1.47
CA VAL A 84 -2.32 6.62 -2.59
C VAL A 84 -3.09 5.72 -3.55
N GLY A 85 -4.38 6.00 -3.73
CA GLY A 85 -5.21 5.36 -4.76
C GLY A 85 -5.07 6.10 -6.09
N ASP A 86 -5.18 7.42 -6.03
CA ASP A 86 -4.96 8.39 -7.12
C ASP A 86 -4.76 9.80 -6.51
N LYS A 87 -4.74 10.84 -7.35
CA LYS A 87 -4.63 12.25 -6.94
C LYS A 87 -5.77 12.78 -6.08
N HIS A 88 -6.86 12.05 -5.90
CA HIS A 88 -8.02 12.44 -5.08
C HIS A 88 -8.16 11.57 -3.83
N HIS A 89 -7.41 10.47 -3.76
CA HIS A 89 -7.50 9.47 -2.72
C HIS A 89 -6.13 9.24 -2.07
N VAL A 90 -5.82 10.04 -1.04
CA VAL A 90 -4.61 9.92 -0.23
C VAL A 90 -5.00 9.78 1.23
N TRP A 91 -4.56 8.68 1.85
CA TRP A 91 -4.84 8.33 3.24
C TRP A 91 -3.56 7.97 3.96
N GLY A 92 -3.53 8.13 5.28
CA GLY A 92 -2.39 7.69 6.08
C GLY A 92 -2.71 7.60 7.56
N VAL A 93 -1.75 7.08 8.31
CA VAL A 93 -1.81 6.96 9.76
C VAL A 93 -0.56 7.56 10.41
N ASN A 94 -0.70 8.07 11.64
CA ASN A 94 0.41 8.61 12.42
C ASN A 94 0.86 7.66 13.55
N ARG A 95 1.85 8.07 14.36
CA ARG A 95 2.40 7.26 15.46
C ARG A 95 1.40 6.92 16.56
N GLN A 96 0.34 7.71 16.68
CA GLN A 96 -0.75 7.55 17.65
C GLN A 96 -1.90 6.70 17.09
N ASP A 97 -1.69 6.02 15.96
CA ASP A 97 -2.68 5.25 15.20
C ASP A 97 -3.85 6.10 14.67
N GLN A 98 -3.74 7.44 14.70
CA GLN A 98 -4.78 8.31 14.18
C GLN A 98 -4.79 8.27 12.65
N ILE A 99 -5.98 8.25 12.08
CA ILE A 99 -6.23 8.06 10.64
C ILE A 99 -6.56 9.39 10.02
N TYR A 100 -5.99 9.69 8.86
CA TYR A 100 -6.25 10.91 8.11
C TYR A 100 -6.46 10.62 6.64
N TYR A 101 -7.35 11.39 6.01
CA TYR A 101 -7.39 11.55 4.56
C TYR A 101 -7.06 12.99 4.17
N ARG A 102 -6.54 13.17 2.96
CA ARG A 102 -6.25 14.48 2.38
C ARG A 102 -7.44 14.98 1.56
N THR A 103 -7.97 16.17 1.84
CA THR A 103 -8.98 16.78 0.95
C THR A 103 -8.36 17.08 -0.41
N ASN A 104 -9.14 16.91 -1.49
CA ASN A 104 -8.69 17.05 -2.88
C ASN A 104 -7.54 16.12 -3.33
N GLY A 105 -6.91 15.38 -2.41
CA GLY A 105 -5.81 14.43 -2.62
C GLY A 105 -4.49 15.01 -3.13
N ASP A 106 -4.34 16.34 -3.11
CA ASP A 106 -3.17 17.04 -3.64
C ASP A 106 -2.44 17.90 -2.59
N VAL A 107 -1.45 18.66 -3.07
CA VAL A 107 -0.60 19.52 -2.22
C VAL A 107 -1.37 20.66 -1.55
N ASN A 108 -2.53 21.06 -2.09
CA ASN A 108 -3.34 22.18 -1.59
C ASN A 108 -4.51 21.76 -0.69
N GLY A 109 -4.68 20.46 -0.43
CA GLY A 109 -5.71 19.97 0.47
C GLY A 109 -5.54 20.38 1.94
N ASP A 110 -6.33 19.75 2.80
CA ASP A 110 -6.20 19.70 4.26
C ASP A 110 -6.22 18.24 4.73
N TRP A 111 -5.54 17.93 5.84
CA TRP A 111 -5.68 16.63 6.48
C TRP A 111 -6.94 16.63 7.34
N VAL A 112 -7.83 15.68 7.10
CA VAL A 112 -9.05 15.49 7.88
C VAL A 112 -8.93 14.18 8.64
N GLN A 113 -9.10 14.26 9.95
CA GLN A 113 -9.04 13.09 10.82
C GLN A 113 -10.31 12.23 10.63
N VAL A 114 -10.09 10.92 10.50
CA VAL A 114 -11.16 9.92 10.48
C VAL A 114 -11.21 9.22 11.84
N PRO A 115 -12.40 9.02 12.45
CA PRO A 115 -12.52 8.30 13.71
C PRO A 115 -11.97 6.88 13.61
N GLY A 116 -11.35 6.40 14.69
CA GLY A 116 -10.76 5.06 14.78
C GLY A 116 -9.27 5.07 15.09
N GLY A 117 -8.67 3.89 15.04
CA GLY A 117 -7.23 3.69 15.26
C GLY A 117 -6.68 2.58 14.37
N LEU A 118 -5.77 2.91 13.45
CA LEU A 118 -5.13 1.96 12.53
C LEU A 118 -3.61 2.13 12.53
N THR A 119 -2.89 1.03 12.33
CA THR A 119 -1.44 1.03 12.13
C THR A 119 -1.05 0.94 10.65
N ASN A 120 -2.00 0.58 9.78
CA ASN A 120 -1.85 0.59 8.33
C ASN A 120 -3.22 0.79 7.68
N VAL A 121 -3.28 1.71 6.71
CA VAL A 121 -4.46 2.02 5.91
C VAL A 121 -4.11 1.97 4.42
N SER A 122 -5.05 1.48 3.61
CA SER A 122 -4.93 1.45 2.16
C SER A 122 -6.19 2.01 1.52
N VAL A 123 -6.00 2.87 0.52
CA VAL A 123 -7.07 3.46 -0.28
C VAL A 123 -6.84 3.16 -1.76
N ALA A 124 -7.92 2.83 -2.47
CA ALA A 124 -7.92 2.61 -3.92
C ALA A 124 -8.47 3.83 -4.68
N ALA A 125 -8.24 3.88 -5.99
CA ALA A 125 -8.74 4.96 -6.85
C ALA A 125 -10.28 5.04 -6.95
N ASP A 126 -10.98 3.95 -6.63
CA ASP A 126 -12.45 3.93 -6.53
C ASP A 126 -12.97 4.40 -5.16
N GLY A 127 -12.08 4.84 -4.27
CA GLY A 127 -12.40 5.29 -2.92
C GLY A 127 -12.60 4.17 -1.91
N ALA A 128 -12.42 2.90 -2.26
CA ALA A 128 -12.45 1.81 -1.29
C ALA A 128 -11.28 1.95 -0.30
N VAL A 129 -11.58 1.88 1.00
CA VAL A 129 -10.58 1.99 2.08
C VAL A 129 -10.64 0.79 2.99
N TRP A 130 -9.47 0.22 3.24
CA TRP A 130 -9.25 -0.89 4.17
C TRP A 130 -8.13 -0.55 5.13
N GLY A 131 -8.11 -1.18 6.29
CA GLY A 131 -7.06 -0.96 7.27
C GLY A 131 -6.94 -2.08 8.28
N VAL A 132 -5.82 -2.07 9.00
CA VAL A 132 -5.58 -2.94 10.15
C VAL A 132 -5.15 -2.13 11.37
N ASN A 133 -5.59 -2.56 12.55
CA ASN A 133 -5.23 -1.91 13.82
C ASN A 133 -4.02 -2.60 14.49
N ARG A 134 -3.62 -2.07 15.64
CA ARG A 134 -2.53 -2.60 16.47
C ARG A 134 -2.75 -4.04 16.96
N ASN A 135 -4.00 -4.45 17.12
CA ASN A 135 -4.42 -5.81 17.47
C ASN A 135 -4.55 -6.74 16.26
N LYS A 136 -4.13 -6.27 15.08
CA LYS A 136 -4.20 -6.96 13.79
C LYS A 136 -5.63 -7.20 13.29
N ASP A 137 -6.65 -6.60 13.92
CA ASP A 137 -8.02 -6.64 13.43
C ASP A 137 -8.12 -5.90 12.10
N ILE A 138 -8.96 -6.40 11.20
CA ILE A 138 -9.12 -5.89 9.85
C ILE A 138 -10.43 -5.09 9.78
N TYR A 139 -10.38 -3.95 9.10
CA TYR A 139 -11.53 -3.09 8.93
C TYR A 139 -11.69 -2.62 7.48
N ARG A 140 -12.94 -2.42 7.08
CA ARG A 140 -13.32 -1.76 5.83
C ARG A 140 -14.14 -0.51 6.13
N TRP A 141 -13.78 0.61 5.53
CA TRP A 141 -14.56 1.85 5.65
C TRP A 141 -15.84 1.76 4.82
N ASN A 142 -16.99 2.10 5.41
CA ASN A 142 -18.28 2.09 4.72
C ASN A 142 -18.79 3.51 4.35
N GLY A 143 -17.95 4.54 4.50
CA GLY A 143 -18.32 5.94 4.30
C GLY A 143 -18.68 6.69 5.58
N ALA A 144 -19.01 5.98 6.66
CA ALA A 144 -19.37 6.58 7.95
C ALA A 144 -18.65 5.93 9.14
N ASN A 145 -18.45 4.60 9.09
CA ASN A 145 -17.83 3.80 10.15
C ASN A 145 -16.90 2.73 9.56
N TRP A 146 -16.14 2.10 10.45
CA TRP A 146 -15.31 0.94 10.15
C TRP A 146 -16.10 -0.35 10.41
N ASP A 147 -16.37 -1.12 9.36
CA ASP A 147 -16.90 -2.49 9.47
C ASP A 147 -15.74 -3.42 9.86
N HIS A 148 -15.90 -4.20 10.92
CA HIS A 148 -14.94 -5.25 11.27
C HIS A 148 -15.05 -6.42 10.28
N ILE A 149 -13.91 -6.92 9.82
CA ILE A 149 -13.80 -8.07 8.91
C ILE A 149 -12.97 -9.15 9.60
N ASP A 150 -13.50 -10.37 9.63
CA ASP A 150 -12.83 -11.49 10.29
C ASP A 150 -11.47 -11.79 9.66
N GLY A 151 -10.49 -12.07 10.51
CA GLY A 151 -9.11 -12.35 10.14
C GLY A 151 -8.12 -11.52 10.94
N LYS A 152 -6.83 -11.79 10.73
CA LYS A 152 -5.73 -11.05 11.39
C LYS A 152 -4.62 -10.75 10.39
N LEU A 153 -4.32 -9.47 10.20
CA LEU A 153 -3.27 -9.00 9.29
C LEU A 153 -2.44 -7.88 9.93
N LYS A 154 -1.17 -7.79 9.56
CA LYS A 154 -0.26 -6.70 9.97
C LYS A 154 -0.14 -5.60 8.91
N GLN A 155 -0.46 -5.92 7.66
CA GLN A 155 -0.48 -4.98 6.54
C GLN A 155 -1.57 -5.42 5.57
N ILE A 156 -2.25 -4.45 4.98
CA ILE A 156 -3.31 -4.64 3.99
C ILE A 156 -3.13 -3.64 2.84
N TYR A 157 -3.49 -4.06 1.63
CA TYR A 157 -3.48 -3.23 0.44
C TYR A 157 -4.74 -3.48 -0.37
N THR A 158 -5.31 -2.41 -0.92
CA THR A 158 -6.43 -2.45 -1.85
C THR A 158 -6.12 -1.66 -3.12
N SER A 159 -6.49 -2.21 -4.28
CA SER A 159 -6.52 -1.49 -5.55
C SER A 159 -7.94 -1.36 -6.14
N GLY A 160 -8.94 -1.74 -5.36
CA GLY A 160 -10.36 -1.52 -5.64
C GLY A 160 -11.23 -2.41 -4.77
N ALA A 161 -12.55 -2.23 -4.81
CA ALA A 161 -13.49 -2.97 -3.96
C ALA A 161 -13.33 -4.52 -4.02
N SER A 162 -12.83 -5.04 -5.14
CA SER A 162 -12.63 -6.48 -5.39
C SER A 162 -11.19 -6.96 -5.27
N PHE A 163 -10.22 -6.08 -5.03
CA PHE A 163 -8.79 -6.41 -5.01
C PHE A 163 -8.14 -5.99 -3.71
N VAL A 164 -8.26 -6.87 -2.71
CA VAL A 164 -7.69 -6.67 -1.38
C VAL A 164 -6.77 -7.83 -1.05
N VAL A 165 -5.53 -7.50 -0.68
CA VAL A 165 -4.50 -8.45 -0.25
C VAL A 165 -3.89 -7.97 1.05
N GLY A 166 -3.27 -8.89 1.78
CA GLY A 166 -2.50 -8.50 2.95
C GLY A 166 -1.65 -9.64 3.47
N VAL A 167 -0.86 -9.32 4.49
CA VAL A 167 0.03 -10.27 5.14
C VAL A 167 -0.18 -10.27 6.65
N ASN A 168 -0.03 -11.43 7.29
CA ASN A 168 -0.13 -11.57 8.74
C ASN A 168 1.24 -11.53 9.44
N ASP A 169 1.28 -11.67 10.76
CA ASP A 169 2.53 -11.63 11.53
C ASP A 169 3.52 -12.75 11.15
N ASN A 170 3.04 -13.86 10.58
CA ASN A 170 3.85 -14.97 10.09
C ASN A 170 4.31 -14.80 8.62
N ASP A 171 4.18 -13.60 8.04
CA ASP A 171 4.44 -13.30 6.63
C ASP A 171 3.54 -14.10 5.65
N GLU A 172 2.43 -14.67 6.12
CA GLU A 172 1.52 -15.42 5.27
C GLU A 172 0.66 -14.46 4.44
N ILE A 173 0.52 -14.77 3.16
CA ILE A 173 -0.10 -13.90 2.17
C ILE A 173 -1.55 -14.32 1.99
N TYR A 174 -2.47 -13.37 2.07
CA TYR A 174 -3.89 -13.62 1.88
C TYR A 174 -4.49 -12.65 0.87
N GLN A 175 -5.50 -13.14 0.17
CA GLN A 175 -6.36 -12.33 -0.68
C GLN A 175 -7.81 -12.47 -0.24
N TYR A 176 -8.50 -11.34 -0.11
CA TYR A 176 -9.93 -11.32 0.17
C TYR A 176 -10.71 -11.44 -1.15
N ARG A 177 -11.58 -12.46 -1.25
CA ARG A 177 -12.50 -12.65 -2.38
C ARG A 177 -13.82 -13.19 -1.85
N ASN A 178 -14.95 -12.69 -2.36
CA ASN A 178 -16.28 -13.21 -2.06
C ASN A 178 -16.57 -13.37 -0.55
N GLY A 179 -16.12 -12.43 0.28
CA GLY A 179 -16.37 -12.47 1.72
C GLY A 179 -15.40 -13.31 2.54
N THR A 180 -14.36 -13.90 1.93
CA THR A 180 -13.43 -14.79 2.65
C THR A 180 -11.97 -14.60 2.21
N TRP A 181 -11.04 -14.98 3.10
CA TRP A 181 -9.60 -14.90 2.87
C TRP A 181 -9.05 -16.20 2.30
N PHE A 182 -8.39 -16.11 1.15
CA PHE A 182 -7.68 -17.21 0.52
C PHE A 182 -6.18 -17.03 0.71
N LYS A 183 -5.52 -18.04 1.28
CA LYS A 183 -4.08 -18.05 1.49
C LYS A 183 -3.34 -18.37 0.19
N TRP A 184 -2.25 -17.67 -0.04
CA TRP A 184 -1.31 -17.95 -1.13
C TRP A 184 0.00 -18.55 -0.62
N ASP A 185 0.66 -19.31 -1.49
CA ASP A 185 2.02 -19.79 -1.23
C ASP A 185 3.03 -18.65 -1.20
N GLY A 186 4.12 -18.87 -0.46
CA GLY A 186 5.17 -17.88 -0.24
C GLY A 186 5.05 -17.17 1.10
N ARG A 187 6.00 -16.26 1.34
CA ARG A 187 6.09 -15.44 2.55
C ARG A 187 6.53 -14.02 2.20
N LEU A 188 5.70 -13.04 2.54
CA LEU A 188 5.99 -11.62 2.34
C LEU A 188 5.65 -10.85 3.61
N LYS A 189 6.44 -9.83 3.94
CA LYS A 189 6.18 -8.93 5.07
C LYS A 189 5.42 -7.67 4.66
N ASP A 190 5.38 -7.37 3.36
CA ASP A 190 4.68 -6.25 2.75
C ASP A 190 4.28 -6.65 1.32
N VAL A 191 3.04 -6.36 0.94
CA VAL A 191 2.47 -6.68 -0.36
C VAL A 191 1.65 -5.51 -0.91
N SER A 192 1.70 -5.34 -2.21
CA SER A 192 0.93 -4.35 -2.96
C SER A 192 0.40 -4.97 -4.25
N ILE A 193 -0.74 -4.49 -4.72
CA ILE A 193 -1.41 -5.04 -5.90
C ILE A 193 -1.91 -3.92 -6.79
N SER A 194 -1.72 -4.05 -8.10
CA SER A 194 -2.18 -3.05 -9.06
C SER A 194 -3.65 -3.24 -9.42
N VAL A 195 -4.27 -2.24 -10.04
CA VAL A 195 -5.66 -2.32 -10.57
C VAL A 195 -5.82 -3.37 -11.68
N ASP A 196 -4.72 -3.74 -12.32
CA ASP A 196 -4.61 -4.73 -13.39
C ASP A 196 -4.07 -6.10 -12.89
N GLY A 197 -3.87 -6.25 -11.58
CA GLY A 197 -3.61 -7.54 -10.94
C GLY A 197 -2.18 -8.02 -10.91
N ILE A 198 -1.25 -7.10 -11.06
CA ILE A 198 0.15 -7.35 -10.86
C ILE A 198 0.43 -7.16 -9.37
N LEU A 199 0.85 -8.23 -8.70
CA LEU A 199 1.32 -8.15 -7.32
C LEU A 199 2.81 -7.92 -7.28
N TRP A 200 3.20 -7.12 -6.30
CA TRP A 200 4.56 -6.97 -5.85
C TRP A 200 4.62 -7.14 -4.34
N GLY A 201 5.74 -7.59 -3.83
CA GLY A 201 5.99 -7.54 -2.39
C GLY A 201 7.42 -7.84 -2.04
N VAL A 202 7.71 -7.69 -0.75
CA VAL A 202 9.02 -7.97 -0.18
C VAL A 202 8.92 -8.97 0.96
N ASN A 203 9.90 -9.86 1.07
CA ASN A 203 9.97 -10.82 2.18
C ASN A 203 10.77 -10.26 3.37
N SER A 204 10.85 -11.03 4.46
CA SER A 204 11.63 -10.64 5.65
C SER A 204 13.13 -10.46 5.40
N ALA A 205 13.68 -11.06 4.34
CA ALA A 205 15.06 -10.86 3.88
C ALA A 205 15.24 -9.64 2.94
N ASN A 206 14.20 -8.81 2.78
CA ASN A 206 14.13 -7.67 1.85
C ASN A 206 14.19 -8.06 0.37
N GLU A 207 14.02 -9.33 0.03
CA GLU A 207 14.01 -9.80 -1.36
C GLU A 207 12.67 -9.46 -2.02
N ILE A 208 12.72 -9.05 -3.27
CA ILE A 208 11.58 -8.52 -4.02
C ILE A 208 10.99 -9.61 -4.89
N TYR A 209 9.66 -9.72 -4.88
CA TYR A 209 8.95 -10.67 -5.72
C TYR A 209 7.79 -9.99 -6.44
N THR A 210 7.54 -10.43 -7.66
CA THR A 210 6.34 -10.08 -8.42
C THR A 210 5.57 -11.33 -8.82
N ARG A 211 4.26 -11.19 -8.99
CA ARG A 211 3.38 -12.23 -9.48
C ARG A 211 2.28 -11.60 -10.32
N GLN A 212 2.19 -12.03 -11.57
CA GLN A 212 1.08 -11.70 -12.45
C GLN A 212 0.17 -12.92 -12.54
N ASP A 213 -0.96 -12.89 -11.83
CA ASP A 213 -1.98 -13.91 -12.05
C ASP A 213 -2.69 -13.58 -13.36
N GLY A 214 -2.77 -14.55 -14.27
CA GLY A 214 -3.39 -14.45 -15.60
C GLY A 214 -4.90 -14.25 -15.54
N GLY A 215 -5.33 -13.10 -15.01
CA GLY A 215 -6.69 -12.79 -14.64
C GLY A 215 -6.94 -13.11 -13.18
N PHE A 216 -7.49 -12.13 -12.46
CA PHE A 216 -8.19 -12.39 -11.20
C PHE A 216 -9.44 -13.28 -11.34
N GLY A 217 -9.71 -13.79 -12.54
CA GLY A 217 -10.57 -14.94 -12.79
C GLY A 217 -9.74 -16.19 -12.99
N GLY A 218 -9.87 -17.17 -12.09
CA GLY A 218 -9.49 -18.54 -12.37
C GLY A 218 -10.09 -19.49 -11.34
N PRO A 219 -10.50 -20.70 -11.75
CA PRO A 219 -11.62 -20.93 -12.68
C PRO A 219 -12.97 -20.70 -11.98
N ALA A 220 -14.04 -20.54 -12.76
CA ALA A 220 -15.35 -20.96 -12.27
C ALA A 220 -15.25 -22.48 -12.02
N PHE A 221 -15.30 -22.91 -10.76
CA PHE A 221 -15.55 -24.32 -10.48
C PHE A 221 -17.03 -24.58 -10.77
N LYS A 222 -17.27 -25.67 -11.52
CA LYS A 222 -18.59 -26.12 -12.00
C LYS A 222 -19.65 -26.15 -10.92
#